data_AF-A0A0M0JYK2-F1
#
_entry.id   AF-A0A0M0JYK2-F1
#
_cell.length_a   1.000
_cell.length_b   1.000
_cell.length_c   1.000
_cell.angle_alpha   90.00
_cell.angle_beta   90.00
_cell.angle_gamma   90.00
#
_symmetry.space_group_name_H-M   'P 1'
#
loop_
_entity.id
_entity.type
_entity.pdbx_description
1 polymer ?
#
loop_
_entity_poly.entity_id
_entity_poly.type
_entity_poly.pdbx_seq_one_letter_code
_entity_poly.pdbx_strand_id
1 'polypeptide(L)'
;MSEVGPSSRPPKANELYAAARVIGNKCFDENLEFMKCKETKGGEPSACAAEGQEVHKCVYGLYKEISAKAGAEFKAYASCLDGADLRVAMCKKTQSAFETAFYS
;
A
#
# COMPACT_ATOMS: atom_id res chain seq x y z
N MET A 1 14.71 6.20 -6.71
CA MET A 1 13.27 6.53 -6.70
C MET A 1 13.07 7.46 -5.54
N SER A 2 12.33 8.55 -5.71
CA SER A 2 11.98 9.41 -4.57
C SER A 2 11.12 8.65 -3.57
N GLU A 3 11.39 8.88 -2.28
CA GLU A 3 10.73 8.24 -1.15
C GLU A 3 9.21 8.50 -1.18
N VAL A 4 8.40 7.48 -0.91
CA VAL A 4 6.95 7.60 -0.74
C VAL A 4 6.68 8.13 0.66
N GLY A 5 5.96 9.25 0.77
CA GLY A 5 5.71 9.87 2.06
C GLY A 5 4.87 11.13 1.97
N PRO A 6 4.26 11.58 3.08
CA PRO A 6 3.35 12.72 3.10
C PRO A 6 4.03 14.04 2.74
N SER A 7 5.33 14.19 3.02
CA SER A 7 6.13 15.37 2.67
C SER A 7 6.89 15.24 1.35
N SER A 8 6.84 14.07 0.71
CA SER A 8 7.63 13.75 -0.48
C SER A 8 6.70 13.61 -1.69
N ARG A 9 6.19 12.40 -1.94
CA ARG A 9 5.22 12.12 -3.00
C ARG A 9 4.26 11.01 -2.59
N PRO A 10 3.05 10.98 -3.16
CA PRO A 10 2.17 9.82 -3.02
C PRO A 10 2.76 8.58 -3.73
N PRO A 11 2.33 7.37 -3.32
CA PRO A 11 2.63 6.15 -4.07
C PRO A 11 1.89 6.16 -5.42
N LYS A 12 2.52 5.56 -6.43
CA LYS A 12 1.91 5.30 -7.73
C LYS A 12 0.98 4.08 -7.66
N ALA A 13 0.13 3.91 -8.67
CA ALA A 13 -0.79 2.77 -8.74
C ALA A 13 -0.07 1.41 -8.65
N ASN A 14 1.02 1.20 -9.41
CA ASN A 14 1.80 -0.04 -9.35
C ASN A 14 2.43 -0.30 -7.97
N GLU A 15 2.86 0.76 -7.26
CA GLU A 15 3.38 0.66 -5.89
C GLU A 15 2.28 0.30 -4.89
N LEU A 16 1.07 0.85 -5.04
CA LEU A 16 -0.09 0.47 -4.22
C LEU A 16 -0.51 -0.97 -4.47
N TYR A 17 -0.55 -1.40 -5.74
CA TYR A 17 -0.85 -2.79 -6.10
C TYR A 17 0.19 -3.78 -5.58
N ALA A 18 1.48 -3.42 -5.65
CA ALA A 18 2.56 -4.23 -5.09
C ALA A 18 2.41 -4.39 -3.57
N ALA A 19 2.07 -3.31 -2.87
CA ALA A 19 1.92 -3.29 -1.42
C ALA A 19 0.57 -3.82 -0.91
N ALA A 20 -0.43 -4.03 -1.80
CA ALA A 20 -1.83 -4.25 -1.43
C ALA A 20 -2.04 -5.35 -0.38
N ARG A 21 -1.36 -6.50 -0.51
CA ARG A 21 -1.49 -7.60 0.47
C ARG A 21 -0.91 -7.24 1.84
N VAL A 22 0.21 -6.53 1.85
CA VAL A 22 0.84 -6.09 3.09
C VAL A 22 0.02 -4.98 3.75
N ILE A 23 -0.49 -4.02 2.97
CA ILE A 23 -1.43 -2.98 3.45
C ILE A 23 -2.66 -3.63 4.08
N GLY A 24 -3.28 -4.60 3.40
CA GLY A 24 -4.46 -5.29 3.91
C GLY A 24 -4.22 -6.08 5.21
N ASN A 25 -2.98 -6.49 5.48
CA ASN A 25 -2.61 -7.17 6.72
C ASN A 25 -2.19 -6.19 7.83
N LYS A 26 -1.34 -5.21 7.51
CA LYS A 26 -0.71 -4.30 8.48
C LYS A 26 -1.56 -3.09 8.84
N CYS A 27 -2.46 -2.67 7.95
CA CYS A 27 -3.36 -1.53 8.15
C CYS A 27 -4.83 -1.99 8.11
N PHE A 28 -5.12 -3.22 8.56
CA PHE A 28 -6.47 -3.79 8.49
C PHE A 28 -7.47 -2.96 9.30
N ASP A 29 -7.12 -2.62 10.54
CA ASP A 29 -8.02 -1.96 11.47
C ASP A 29 -8.38 -0.54 11.01
N GLU A 30 -7.40 0.25 10.57
CA GLU A 30 -7.64 1.59 10.05
C GLU A 30 -8.51 1.56 8.79
N ASN A 31 -8.26 0.61 7.88
CA ASN A 31 -9.07 0.42 6.68
C ASN A 31 -10.51 0.00 7.04
N LEU A 32 -10.67 -0.89 8.01
CA LEU A 32 -11.99 -1.36 8.44
C LEU A 32 -12.81 -0.23 9.06
N GLU A 33 -12.22 0.60 9.92
CA GLU A 33 -12.90 1.75 10.51
C GLU A 33 -13.29 2.80 9.47
N PHE A 34 -12.41 3.07 8.49
CA PHE A 34 -12.75 3.94 7.37
C PHE A 34 -13.94 3.40 6.56
N MET A 35 -13.99 2.09 6.31
CA MET A 35 -15.11 1.47 5.58
C MET A 35 -16.42 1.49 6.36
N LYS A 36 -16.39 1.24 7.69
CA LYS A 36 -17.58 1.38 8.56
C LYS A 36 -18.11 2.82 8.58
N CYS A 37 -17.21 3.80 8.62
CA CYS A 37 -17.62 5.20 8.51
C CYS A 37 -18.27 5.47 7.15
N LYS A 38 -17.67 4.99 6.05
CA LYS A 38 -18.24 5.15 4.70
C LYS A 38 -19.60 4.47 4.54
N GLU A 39 -19.83 3.34 5.19
CA GLU A 39 -21.13 2.66 5.17
C GLU A 39 -22.22 3.51 5.85
N THR A 40 -21.88 4.14 6.99
CA THR A 40 -22.84 4.91 7.80
C THR A 40 -23.02 6.37 7.34
N LYS A 41 -21.99 6.98 6.77
CA LYS A 41 -21.92 8.42 6.45
C LYS A 41 -21.45 8.71 5.02
N GLY A 42 -21.40 7.71 4.14
CA GLY A 42 -20.76 7.80 2.81
C GLY A 42 -21.36 8.80 1.83
N GLY A 43 -22.56 9.32 2.10
CA GLY A 43 -23.18 10.38 1.29
C GLY A 43 -22.46 11.73 1.37
N GLU A 44 -21.71 11.99 2.45
CA GLU A 44 -20.91 13.21 2.62
C GLU A 44 -19.42 12.89 2.38
N PRO A 45 -18.75 13.56 1.41
CA PRO A 45 -17.34 13.28 1.10
C PRO A 45 -16.39 13.47 2.28
N SER A 46 -16.65 14.45 3.15
CA SER A 46 -15.80 14.84 4.30
C SER A 46 -16.08 14.10 5.59
N ALA A 47 -17.20 13.39 5.72
CA ALA A 47 -17.64 12.82 7.00
C ALA A 47 -16.67 11.79 7.62
N CYS A 48 -15.78 11.20 6.80
CA CYS A 48 -14.81 10.18 7.22
C CYS A 48 -13.35 10.64 7.03
N ALA A 49 -13.10 11.95 7.03
CA ALA A 49 -11.77 12.49 6.79
C ALA A 49 -10.76 12.09 7.90
N ALA A 50 -11.21 11.96 9.15
CA ALA A 50 -10.36 11.57 10.26
C ALA A 50 -9.89 10.12 10.13
N GLU A 51 -10.80 9.20 9.83
CA GLU A 51 -10.49 7.78 9.58
C GLU A 51 -9.60 7.63 8.35
N GLY A 52 -9.85 8.42 7.30
CA GLY A 52 -8.98 8.46 6.11
C GLY A 52 -7.56 8.95 6.41
N GLN A 53 -7.39 9.89 7.35
CA GLN A 53 -6.06 10.33 7.80
C GLN A 53 -5.31 9.20 8.53
N GLU A 54 -5.99 8.41 9.36
CA GLU A 54 -5.35 7.26 10.03
C GLU A 54 -4.96 6.17 9.02
N VAL A 55 -5.79 5.90 8.00
CA VAL A 55 -5.42 5.00 6.88
C VAL A 55 -4.15 5.50 6.20
N HIS A 56 -4.09 6.78 5.82
CA HIS A 56 -2.91 7.34 5.17
C HIS A 56 -1.67 7.28 6.06
N LYS A 57 -1.81 7.59 7.36
CA LYS A 57 -0.72 7.51 8.33
C LYS A 57 -0.16 6.10 8.43
N CYS A 58 -1.01 5.08 8.52
CA CYS A 58 -0.56 3.69 8.53
C CYS A 58 0.14 3.32 7.21
N VAL A 59 -0.48 3.61 6.06
CA VAL A 59 0.08 3.25 4.75
C VAL A 59 1.41 3.95 4.45
N TYR A 60 1.52 5.26 4.74
CA TYR A 60 2.80 5.97 4.59
C TYR A 60 3.87 5.47 5.56
N GLY A 61 3.49 5.09 6.79
CA GLY A 61 4.39 4.42 7.72
C GLY A 61 4.90 3.09 7.17
N LEU A 62 4.00 2.30 6.58
CA LEU A 62 4.32 1.01 5.98
C LEU A 62 5.27 1.15 4.77
N TYR A 63 5.14 2.19 3.95
CA TYR A 63 6.10 2.45 2.87
C TYR A 63 7.53 2.69 3.38
N LYS A 64 7.69 3.34 4.54
CA LYS A 64 9.01 3.48 5.18
C LYS A 64 9.56 2.13 5.64
N GLU A 65 8.72 1.29 6.23
CA GLU A 65 9.10 -0.07 6.63
C GLU A 65 9.48 -0.95 5.42
N ILE A 66 8.69 -0.92 4.35
CA ILE A 66 8.98 -1.60 3.09
C ILE A 66 10.33 -1.14 2.53
N SER A 67 10.58 0.17 2.50
CA SER A 67 11.84 0.72 2.00
C SER A 67 13.04 0.26 2.84
N ALA A 68 12.87 0.09 4.15
CA ALA A 68 13.93 -0.33 5.07
C ALA A 68 14.21 -1.84 5.00
N LYS A 69 13.17 -2.67 4.87
CA LYS A 69 13.29 -4.14 4.93
C LYS A 69 13.45 -4.81 3.56
N ALA A 70 12.73 -4.35 2.55
CA ALA A 70 12.55 -5.06 1.28
C ALA A 70 12.51 -4.10 0.07
N GLY A 71 13.25 -2.99 0.13
CA GLY A 71 13.15 -1.92 -0.86
C GLY A 71 13.52 -2.34 -2.29
N ALA A 72 14.49 -3.26 -2.43
CA ALA A 72 14.94 -3.75 -3.73
C ALA A 72 13.91 -4.70 -4.36
N GLU A 73 13.40 -5.65 -3.59
CA GLU A 73 12.40 -6.64 -3.99
C GLU A 73 11.08 -5.96 -4.28
N PHE A 74 10.68 -5.00 -3.46
CA PHE A 74 9.49 -4.19 -3.68
C PHE A 74 9.57 -3.43 -5.01
N LYS A 75 10.71 -2.77 -5.29
CA LYS A 75 10.92 -2.07 -6.56
C LYS A 75 10.85 -3.03 -7.75
N ALA A 76 11.45 -4.21 -7.63
CA ALA A 76 11.39 -5.22 -8.69
C ALA A 76 9.94 -5.67 -8.95
N TYR A 77 9.16 -5.89 -7.89
CA TYR A 77 7.75 -6.29 -8.02
C TYR A 77 6.87 -5.18 -8.60
N ALA A 78 6.99 -3.95 -8.10
CA ALA A 78 6.26 -2.81 -8.63
C ALA A 78 6.60 -2.54 -10.11
N SER A 79 7.85 -2.76 -10.52
CA SER A 79 8.27 -2.62 -11.92
C SER A 79 7.71 -3.73 -12.80
N CYS A 80 7.63 -4.97 -12.30
CA CYS A 80 6.97 -6.06 -13.02
C CYS A 80 5.48 -5.74 -13.25
N LEU A 81 4.78 -5.26 -12.21
CA LEU A 81 3.36 -4.91 -12.31
C LEU A 81 3.12 -3.78 -13.32
N ASP A 82 4.01 -2.79 -13.38
CA ASP A 82 3.93 -1.68 -14.33
C ASP A 82 3.98 -2.19 -15.79
N GLY A 83 4.85 -3.16 -16.08
CA GLY A 83 4.96 -3.79 -17.40
C GLY A 83 3.91 -4.87 -17.70
N ALA A 84 3.10 -5.27 -16.72
CA ALA A 84 2.15 -6.37 -16.82
C ALA A 84 0.68 -5.93 -16.74
N ASP A 85 0.38 -4.65 -16.95
CA ASP A 85 -0.96 -4.05 -16.75
C ASP A 85 -1.53 -4.38 -15.36
N LEU A 86 -0.69 -4.35 -14.32
CA LEU A 86 -1.03 -4.71 -12.94
C LEU A 86 -1.53 -6.16 -12.75
N ARG A 87 -1.31 -7.06 -13.73
CA ARG A 87 -1.67 -8.48 -13.62
C ARG A 87 -0.71 -9.22 -12.68
N VAL A 88 -1.08 -9.33 -11.41
CA VAL A 88 -0.33 -10.04 -10.36
C VAL A 88 0.05 -11.47 -10.77
N ALA A 89 -0.78 -12.17 -11.55
CA ALA A 89 -0.51 -13.51 -12.05
C ALA A 89 0.81 -13.62 -12.85
N MET A 90 1.21 -12.55 -13.55
CA MET A 90 2.44 -12.50 -14.35
C MET A 90 3.69 -12.22 -13.50
N CYS A 91 3.52 -11.76 -12.27
CA CYS A 91 4.58 -11.25 -11.40
C CYS A 91 4.75 -12.06 -10.11
N LYS A 92 4.32 -13.33 -10.10
CA LYS A 92 4.34 -14.19 -8.91
C LYS A 92 5.73 -14.41 -8.31
N LYS A 93 6.78 -14.47 -9.15
CA LYS A 93 8.16 -14.63 -8.69
C LYS A 93 8.62 -13.40 -7.89
N THR A 94 8.42 -12.20 -8.43
CA THR A 94 8.77 -10.95 -7.74
C THR A 94 7.87 -10.68 -6.53
N GLN A 95 6.59 -11.08 -6.60
CA GLN A 95 5.68 -11.03 -5.45
C GLN A 95 6.22 -11.87 -4.29
N SER A 96 6.60 -13.13 -4.56
CA SER A 96 7.13 -14.02 -3.52
C SER A 96 8.43 -13.49 -2.93
N ALA A 97 9.34 -12.96 -3.76
CA ALA A 97 10.59 -12.37 -3.26
C ALA A 97 10.33 -11.19 -2.33
N PHE A 98 9.42 -10.28 -2.70
CA PHE A 98 9.03 -9.15 -1.87
C PHE A 98 8.39 -9.60 -0.55
N GLU A 99 7.41 -10.49 -0.60
CA GLU A 99 6.71 -10.93 0.61
C GLU A 99 7.66 -11.71 1.54
N THR A 100 8.54 -12.57 1.02
CA THR A 100 9.55 -13.26 1.83
C THR A 100 10.52 -12.27 2.50
N ALA A 101 11.04 -11.27 1.78
CA ALA A 101 11.95 -10.28 2.34
C ALA A 101 11.27 -9.34 3.35
N PHE A 102 9.99 -9.04 3.17
CA PHE A 102 9.26 -8.16 4.09
C PHE A 102 8.90 -8.86 5.42
N TYR A 103 8.57 -10.15 5.38
CA TYR A 103 8.13 -10.93 6.54
C TYR A 103 9.24 -11.74 7.23
N SER A 104 10.47 -11.73 6.70
CA SER A 104 11.65 -12.30 7.38
C SER A 104 12.01 -11.50 8.63
#